data_AF-A0A1I3P050-F1
#
_entry.id   AF-A0A1I3P050-F1
#
_cell.length_a   1.000
_cell.length_b   1.000
_cell.length_c   1.000
_cell.angle_alpha   90.00
_cell.angle_beta   90.00
_cell.angle_gamma   90.00
#
_symmetry.space_group_name_H-M   'P 1'
#
loop_
_entity.id
_entity.type
_entity.pdbx_description
1 polymer ?
#
loop_
_entity_poly.entity_id
_entity_poly.type
_entity_poly.pdbx_seq_one_letter_code
_entity_poly.pdbx_strand_id
1 'polypeptide(L)' 'MGQTFTFVGLAADGRSPFLDVRVLEREEDPAAHARRLLDEHRSCARIEVWNGHVRLFVVSREPPPD' A
#
# COMPACT_ATOMS: atom_id res chain seq x y z
N MET A 1 -0.51 -20.57 -5.87
CA MET A 1 -1.49 -19.67 -6.51
C MET A 1 -1.40 -18.36 -5.76
N GLY A 2 -0.96 -17.30 -6.44
CA GLY A 2 -0.82 -15.98 -5.84
C GLY A 2 -2.16 -15.40 -5.38
N GLN A 3 -2.08 -14.37 -4.56
CA GLN A 3 -3.22 -13.59 -4.07
C GLN A 3 -3.22 -12.20 -4.72
N THR A 4 -4.40 -11.72 -5.10
CA THR A 4 -4.55 -10.37 -5.64
C THR A 4 -4.62 -9.37 -4.49
N PHE A 5 -3.73 -8.38 -4.52
CA PHE A 5 -3.72 -7.25 -3.62
C PHE A 5 -3.99 -5.96 -4.38
N THR A 6 -4.64 -5.01 -3.70
CA THR A 6 -4.82 -3.65 -4.17
C THR A 6 -4.09 -2.70 -3.24
N PHE A 7 -3.27 -1.83 -3.82
CA PHE A 7 -2.45 -0.84 -3.14
C PHE A 7 -2.99 0.55 -3.49
N VAL A 8 -3.55 1.25 -2.50
CA VAL A 8 -4.13 2.57 -2.68
C VAL A 8 -3.19 3.60 -2.07
N GLY A 9 -2.57 4.43 -2.90
CA GLY A 9 -1.69 5.48 -2.43
C GLY A 9 -2.47 6.73 -2.08
N LEU A 10 -2.36 7.18 -0.84
CA LEU A 10 -3.08 8.34 -0.31
C LEU A 10 -2.10 9.48 0.00
N ALA A 11 -2.40 10.67 -0.52
CA ALA A 11 -1.77 11.92 -0.11
C ALA A 11 -2.24 12.33 1.30
N ALA A 12 -1.53 13.29 1.92
CA ALA A 12 -1.86 13.77 3.27
C ALA A 12 -3.26 14.39 3.37
N ASP A 13 -3.78 14.94 2.27
CA ASP A 13 -5.13 15.49 2.17
C ASP A 13 -6.22 14.42 1.92
N GLY A 14 -5.85 13.15 1.89
CA GLY A 14 -6.75 12.02 1.69
C GLY A 14 -7.09 11.73 0.22
N ARG A 15 -6.59 12.50 -0.76
CA ARG A 15 -6.74 12.17 -2.17
C ARG A 15 -5.90 10.96 -2.53
N SER A 16 -6.37 10.17 -3.50
CA SER A 16 -5.68 8.99 -4.00
C SER A 16 -5.05 9.25 -5.37
N PRO A 17 -3.82 9.79 -5.47
CA PRO A 17 -3.16 10.00 -6.77
C PRO A 17 -2.72 8.69 -7.43
N PHE A 18 -2.74 7.56 -6.70
CA PHE A 18 -2.13 6.32 -7.14
C PHE A 18 -2.97 5.09 -6.74
N LEU A 19 -3.04 4.11 -7.64
CA LEU A 19 -3.64 2.79 -7.45
C LEU A 19 -2.80 1.74 -8.18
N ASP A 20 -2.43 0.67 -7.49
CA ASP A 20 -1.80 -0.51 -8.08
C ASP A 20 -2.56 -1.79 -7.70
N VAL A 21 -2.67 -2.72 -8.64
CA VAL A 21 -3.33 -4.01 -8.45
C VAL A 21 -2.40 -5.08 -8.94
N ARG A 22 -2.01 -5.98 -8.03
CA ARG A 22 -0.97 -6.97 -8.32
C ARG A 22 -1.31 -8.32 -7.70
N VAL A 23 -1.00 -9.38 -8.44
CA VAL A 23 -0.96 -10.74 -7.90
C VAL A 23 0.41 -10.94 -7.27
N LEU A 24 0.45 -11.27 -5.98
CA LEU A 24 1.66 -11.62 -5.25
C LEU A 24 1.68 -13.12 -4.96
N GLU A 25 2.82 -13.77 -5.20
CA GLU A 25 3.02 -15.16 -4.79
C GLU A 25 3.19 -15.26 -3.26
N ARG A 26 3.07 -16.48 -2.71
CA ARG A 26 3.07 -16.70 -1.25
C ARG A 26 4.32 -16.19 -0.53
N GLU A 27 5.44 -16.10 -1.23
CA GLU A 27 6.73 -15.67 -0.67
C GLU A 27 6.95 -14.16 -0.81
N GLU A 28 6.12 -13.47 -1.60
CA GLU A 28 6.20 -12.02 -1.75
C GLU A 28 5.49 -11.32 -0.58
N ASP A 29 6.19 -10.37 0.05
CA ASP A 29 5.65 -9.58 1.15
C ASP A 29 4.91 -8.33 0.62
N PRO A 30 3.58 -8.24 0.81
CA PRO A 30 2.81 -7.07 0.42
C PRO A 30 3.25 -5.79 1.17
N ALA A 31 3.79 -5.90 2.39
CA ALA A 31 4.30 -4.74 3.11
C ALA A 31 5.58 -4.19 2.48
N ALA A 32 6.49 -5.07 2.06
CA ALA A 32 7.68 -4.68 1.31
C ALA A 32 7.33 -4.02 -0.05
N HIS A 33 6.34 -4.55 -0.78
CA HIS A 33 5.86 -3.92 -2.02
C HIS A 33 5.23 -2.54 -1.74
N ALA A 34 4.36 -2.44 -0.74
CA ALA A 34 3.77 -1.16 -0.34
C ALA A 34 4.83 -0.12 0.09
N ARG A 35 5.91 -0.53 0.74
CA ARG A 35 7.02 0.36 1.09
C ARG A 35 7.75 0.88 -0.14
N ARG A 36 8.03 0.02 -1.13
CA ARG A 36 8.62 0.43 -2.41
C ARG A 36 7.73 1.41 -3.16
N LEU A 37 6.43 1.12 -3.25
CA LEU A 37 5.44 2.03 -3.83
C LEU A 37 5.42 3.38 -3.12
N LEU A 38 5.50 3.38 -1.79
CA LEU A 38 5.56 4.62 -1.04
C LEU A 38 6.82 5.41 -1.41
N ASP A 39 7.98 4.77 -1.54
CA ASP A 39 9.25 5.40 -1.94
C ASP A 39 9.22 5.97 -3.38
N GLU A 40 8.60 5.25 -4.31
CA GLU A 40 8.40 5.65 -5.71
C GLU A 40 7.41 6.82 -5.82
N HIS A 41 6.30 6.77 -5.09
CA HIS A 41 5.22 7.77 -5.13
C HIS A 41 5.33 8.77 -3.98
N ARG A 42 6.30 9.70 -4.06
CA ARG A 42 6.59 10.69 -3.00
C ARG A 42 5.44 11.62 -2.62
N SER A 43 4.43 11.79 -3.46
CA SER A 43 3.21 12.54 -3.14
C SER A 43 2.27 11.80 -2.17
N CYS A 44 2.44 10.49 -2.01
CA CYS A 44 1.69 9.69 -1.06
C CYS A 44 2.33 9.77 0.34
N ALA A 45 1.48 9.99 1.34
CA ALA A 45 1.84 9.91 2.75
C ALA A 45 1.72 8.47 3.30
N ARG A 46 0.82 7.68 2.71
CA ARG A 46 0.58 6.28 3.10
C ARG A 46 0.07 5.44 1.93
N ILE A 47 0.30 4.14 2.00
CA ILE A 47 -0.31 3.13 1.13
C ILE A 47 -1.24 2.26 1.97
N GLU A 48 -2.50 2.15 1.58
CA GLU A 48 -3.40 1.13 2.11
C GLU A 48 -3.27 -0.15 1.30
N VAL A 49 -3.22 -1.29 1.99
CA VAL A 49 -3.12 -2.62 1.37
C VAL A 49 -4.43 -3.37 1.59
N TRP A 50 -5.02 -3.84 0.49
CA TRP A 50 -6.33 -4.48 0.46
C TRP A 50 -6.24 -5.87 -0.18
N ASN A 51 -7.10 -6.79 0.28
CA ASN A 51 -7.41 -8.04 -0.40
C ASN A 51 -8.92 -8.10 -0.64
N GLY A 52 -9.32 -7.90 -1.89
CA GLY A 52 -10.72 -7.67 -2.24
C GLY A 52 -11.29 -6.45 -1.51
N HIS A 53 -12.34 -6.65 -0.71
CA HIS A 53 -13.00 -5.59 0.06
C HIS A 53 -12.44 -5.40 1.47
N VAL A 54 -11.44 -6.20 1.87
CA VAL A 54 -10.87 -6.15 3.22
C VAL A 54 -9.58 -5.35 3.19
N ARG A 55 -9.54 -4.22 3.92
CA ARG A 55 -8.29 -3.50 4.17
C ARG A 55 -7.49 -4.27 5.22
N LEU A 56 -6.31 -4.74 4.84
CA LEU A 56 -5.46 -5.56 5.70
C LEU A 56 -4.64 -4.69 6.65
N PHE A 57 -3.91 -3.71 6.10
CA PHE A 57 -3.05 -2.81 6.86
C PHE A 57 -2.69 -1.56 6.05
N VAL A 58 -1.96 -0.64 6.68
CA VAL A 58 -1.50 0.62 6.09
C VAL A 58 0.00 0.77 6.35
N VAL A 59 0.74 1.19 5.33
CA VAL A 59 2.16 1.57 5.43
C VAL A 59 2.26 3.08 5.29
N SER A 60 2.77 3.76 6.32
CA SER A 60 2.90 5.22 6.37
C SER A 60 4.37 5.66 6.37
N ARG A 61 4.62 6.91 5.94
CA ARG A 61 5.95 7.54 6.06
C ARG A 61 6.28 7.94 7.50
N GLU A 62 5.29 8.45 8.23
CA GLU A 62 5.45 8.80 9.64
C GLU A 62 5.31 7.54 10.52
N PRO A 63 6.19 7.35 11.52
CA PRO A 63 5.93 6.40 12.59
C PRO A 63 4.68 6.85 13.38
N PRO A 64 3.90 5.91 13.95
CA PRO A 64 2.82 6.29 14.86
C PRO A 64 3.40 7.13 16.01
N PRO A 65 2.65 8.12 16.54
CA PRO A 65 3.11 8.88 17.70
C PRO A 65 3.38 7.94 18.89
N ASP A 66 4.44 8.23 19.65
CA ASP A 66 4.86 7.52 20.86
C ASP A 66 3.75 7.41 21.92
#